data_AF-A0A965EP12-F1
#
_entry.id   AF-A0A965EP12-F1
#
_cell.length_a   1.000
_cell.length_b   1.000
_cell.length_c   1.000
_cell.angle_alpha   90.00
_cell.angle_beta   90.00
_cell.angle_gamma   90.00
#
_symmetry.space_group_name_H-M   'P 1'
#
loop_
_entity.id
_entity.type
_entity.pdbx_description
1 polymer ?
#
loop_
_entity_poly.entity_id
_entity_poly.type
_entity_poly.pdbx_seq_one_letter_code
_entity_poly.pdbx_strand_id
1 'polypeptide(L)' 'MRNYMDGGEAIVEAFRRLDIDYVLASPGSEWGSVWEAFARQDEEGADGPEYLSCAHETLAVNLAVGYTVMTG' A
#
# COMPACT_ATOMS: atom_id res chain seq x y z
N MET A 1 22.15 -9.88 -9.78
CA MET A 1 20.78 -10.11 -9.29
C MET A 1 20.42 -8.96 -8.38
N ARG A 2 19.38 -8.19 -8.71
CA ARG A 2 18.78 -7.28 -7.74
C ARG A 2 17.98 -8.15 -6.77
N ASN A 3 18.28 -8.07 -5.48
CA ASN A 3 17.62 -8.88 -4.45
C ASN A 3 16.68 -7.95 -3.68
N TYR A 4 15.45 -7.84 -4.17
CA TYR A 4 14.42 -6.93 -3.64
C TYR A 4 13.53 -7.58 -2.57
N MET A 5 13.78 -8.85 -2.22
CA MET A 5 13.03 -9.53 -1.17
C MET A 5 13.42 -8.97 0.20
N ASP A 6 12.75 -7.90 0.60
CA ASP A 6 12.77 -7.30 1.93
C ASP A 6 11.38 -7.33 2.58
N GLY A 7 11.26 -6.75 3.78
CA GLY A 7 10.00 -6.70 4.51
C GLY A 7 8.91 -5.85 3.81
N GLY A 8 9.30 -4.84 3.03
CA GLY A 8 8.38 -4.03 2.25
C GLY A 8 7.70 -4.84 1.16
N GLU A 9 8.47 -5.61 0.39
CA GLU A 9 7.90 -6.53 -0.60
C GLU A 9 7.03 -7.61 0.01
N ALA A 10 7.44 -8.15 1.17
CA ALA A 10 6.63 -9.14 1.87
C ALA A 10 5.24 -8.58 2.28
N ILE A 11 5.18 -7.30 2.67
CA ILE A 11 3.94 -6.62 3.04
C ILE A 11 3.06 -6.36 1.80
N VAL A 12 3.63 -5.80 0.73
CA VAL A 12 2.85 -5.49 -0.49
C VAL A 12 2.34 -6.78 -1.15
N GLU A 13 3.15 -7.83 -1.20
CA GLU A 13 2.72 -9.16 -1.65
C GLU A 13 1.58 -9.73 -0.78
N ALA A 14 1.63 -9.52 0.54
CA ALA A 14 0.54 -9.92 1.42
C ALA A 14 -0.76 -9.16 1.09
N PHE A 15 -0.70 -7.86 0.80
CA PHE A 15 -1.89 -7.10 0.39
C PHE A 15 -2.48 -7.59 -0.93
N ARG A 16 -1.64 -7.91 -1.93
CA ARG A 16 -2.12 -8.51 -3.20
C ARG A 16 -2.87 -9.81 -2.95
N ARG A 17 -2.33 -10.69 -2.09
CA ARG A 17 -2.96 -11.98 -1.77
C ARG A 17 -4.23 -11.89 -0.96
N LEU A 18 -4.45 -10.75 -0.30
CA LEU A 18 -5.68 -10.46 0.43
C LEU A 18 -6.70 -9.72 -0.44
N ASP A 19 -6.41 -9.54 -1.74
CA ASP A 19 -7.26 -8.84 -2.70
C ASP A 19 -7.64 -7.43 -2.21
N ILE A 20 -6.70 -6.71 -1.62
CA ILE A 20 -6.89 -5.32 -1.17
C ILE A 20 -6.92 -4.40 -2.40
N ASP A 21 -7.95 -3.56 -2.51
CA ASP A 21 -8.08 -2.56 -3.58
C ASP A 21 -7.19 -1.33 -3.34
N TYR A 22 -7.15 -0.84 -2.10
CA TYR A 22 -6.46 0.41 -1.72
C TYR A 22 -5.71 0.29 -0.40
N VAL A 23 -4.52 0.87 -0.35
CA VAL A 23 -3.76 1.08 0.89
C VAL A 23 -3.66 2.57 1.15
N LEU A 24 -4.44 3.04 2.12
CA LEU A 24 -4.47 4.44 2.54
C LEU A 24 -3.65 4.61 3.82
N ALA A 25 -2.63 5.45 3.79
CA ALA A 25 -1.73 5.62 4.92
C ALA A 25 -1.29 7.08 5.09
N SER A 26 -0.93 7.44 6.33
CA SER A 26 -0.18 8.66 6.65
C SER A 26 1.09 8.22 7.40
N PRO A 27 2.05 7.60 6.71
CA PRO A 27 3.16 6.92 7.38
C PRO A 27 4.36 7.84 7.62
N GLY A 28 5.21 7.46 8.57
CA GLY A 28 6.50 8.10 8.80
C GLY A 28 7.64 7.44 8.03
N SER A 29 8.87 7.76 8.44
CA SER A 29 10.09 7.23 7.79
C SER A 29 10.26 5.71 7.92
N GLU A 30 9.52 5.07 8.81
CA GLU A 30 9.50 3.62 8.99
C GLU A 30 8.90 2.84 7.80
N TRP A 31 8.22 3.53 6.86
CA TRP A 31 7.64 2.91 5.67
C TRP A 31 8.54 2.88 4.44
N GLY A 32 9.82 3.28 4.55
CA GLY A 32 10.72 3.40 3.40
C GLY A 32 10.71 2.20 2.44
N SER A 33 10.88 0.97 2.94
CA SER A 33 10.88 -0.23 2.10
C SER A 33 9.51 -0.56 1.49
N VAL A 34 8.41 -0.23 2.17
CA VAL A 34 7.04 -0.42 1.66
C VAL A 34 6.76 0.57 0.52
N TRP A 35 7.21 1.82 0.65
CA TRP A 35 7.11 2.81 -0.44
C TRP A 35 7.90 2.39 -1.66
N GLU A 36 9.12 1.88 -1.48
CA GLU A 36 9.88 1.37 -2.62
C GLU A 36 9.20 0.17 -3.30
N ALA A 37 8.53 -0.68 -2.53
CA ALA A 37 7.76 -1.80 -3.09
C ALA A 37 6.54 -1.33 -3.90
N PHE A 38 5.77 -0.35 -3.39
CA PHE A 38 4.69 0.27 -4.17
C PHE A 38 5.20 1.01 -5.40
N ALA A 39 6.32 1.73 -5.30
CA ALA A 39 6.92 2.41 -6.43
C ALA A 39 7.36 1.44 -7.53
N ARG A 40 7.91 0.27 -7.15
CA ARG A 40 8.23 -0.80 -8.11
C ARG A 40 6.98 -1.41 -8.74
N GLN A 41 5.92 -1.66 -7.94
CA GLN A 41 4.65 -2.15 -8.48
C GLN A 41 4.09 -1.21 -9.56
N ASP A 42 4.12 0.10 -9.31
CA ASP A 42 3.71 1.13 -10.27
C ASP A 42 4.63 1.16 -11.52
N GLU A 43 5.95 1.14 -11.33
CA GLU A 43 6.93 1.12 -12.43
C GLU A 43 6.75 -0.13 -13.34
N GLU A 44 6.48 -1.28 -12.74
CA GLU A 44 6.33 -2.56 -13.44
C GLU A 44 4.91 -2.79 -13.99
N GLY A 45 3.94 -1.96 -13.61
CA GLY A 45 2.53 -2.14 -13.96
C GLY A 45 1.95 -3.45 -13.40
N ALA A 46 2.43 -3.88 -12.24
CA ALA A 46 1.97 -5.10 -11.60
C ALA A 46 0.60 -4.91 -10.94
N ASP A 47 -0.28 -5.91 -11.06
CA ASP A 47 -1.58 -5.92 -10.41
C ASP A 47 -1.43 -5.88 -8.88
N GLY A 48 -2.29 -5.11 -8.21
CA GLY A 48 -2.28 -4.98 -6.75
C GLY A 48 -2.98 -3.71 -6.27
N PRO A 49 -2.94 -3.45 -4.95
CA PRO A 49 -3.59 -2.29 -4.37
C PRO A 49 -2.96 -0.98 -4.86
N GLU A 50 -3.80 0.04 -5.03
CA GLU A 50 -3.35 1.41 -5.22
C GLU A 50 -2.96 2.04 -3.88
N TYR A 51 -1.78 2.66 -3.81
CA TYR A 51 -1.28 3.33 -2.61
C TYR A 51 -1.67 4.81 -2.60
N LEU A 52 -2.36 5.24 -1.54
CA LEU A 52 -2.79 6.62 -1.35
C LEU A 52 -2.18 7.22 -0.08
N SER A 53 -1.25 8.16 -0.28
CA SER A 53 -0.66 8.93 0.82
C SER A 53 -1.61 10.04 1.30
N CYS A 54 -1.92 10.04 2.58
CA CYS A 54 -2.75 11.04 3.24
C CYS A 54 -1.90 11.89 4.18
N ALA A 55 -2.23 13.17 4.32
CA ALA A 55 -1.49 14.08 5.22
C ALA A 55 -1.79 13.87 6.72
N HIS A 56 -2.91 13.22 7.05
CA HIS A 56 -3.32 12.95 8.43
C HIS A 56 -3.79 11.50 8.57
N GLU A 57 -3.41 10.84 9.65
CA GLU A 57 -3.79 9.46 9.95
C GLU A 57 -5.32 9.32 10.06
N THR A 58 -5.98 10.29 10.70
CA THR A 58 -7.45 10.32 10.83
C THR A 58 -8.14 10.38 9.46
N LEU A 59 -7.54 11.07 8.49
CA LEU A 59 -8.09 11.12 7.13
C LEU A 59 -7.95 9.77 6.43
N ALA A 60 -6.76 9.15 6.49
CA ALA A 60 -6.52 7.83 5.91
C ALA A 60 -7.53 6.78 6.43
N VAL A 61 -7.73 6.73 7.75
CA VAL A 61 -8.68 5.80 8.38
C VAL A 61 -10.12 6.08 7.94
N ASN A 62 -10.56 7.34 7.94
CA ASN A 62 -11.93 7.66 7.54
C ASN A 62 -12.20 7.34 6.07
N LEU A 63 -11.23 7.56 5.18
CA LEU A 63 -11.35 7.21 3.76
C LEU A 63 -11.41 5.68 3.59
N ALA A 64 -10.53 4.93 4.26
CA ALA A 64 -10.52 3.47 4.21
C ALA A 64 -11.86 2.89 4.67
N VAL A 65 -12.35 3.31 5.84
CA VAL A 65 -13.64 2.87 6.38
C VAL A 65 -14.79 3.27 5.46
N GLY A 66 -14.80 4.52 4.99
CA GLY A 66 -15.84 5.03 4.11
C GLY A 66 -15.92 4.27 2.79
N TYR A 67 -14.77 3.97 2.17
CA TYR A 67 -14.71 3.17 0.95
C TYR A 67 -15.27 1.77 1.19
N THR A 68 -14.74 1.03 2.17
CA THR A 68 -15.21 -0.32 2.51
C THR A 68 -16.70 -0.37 2.83
N VAL A 69 -17.24 0.59 3.57
CA VAL A 69 -18.68 0.65 3.86
C VAL A 69 -19.51 0.80 2.57
N MET A 70 -18.99 1.51 1.57
CA MET A 70 -19.70 1.77 0.31
C MET A 70 -19.54 0.65 -0.72
N THR A 71 -18.41 -0.06 -0.73
CA THR A 71 -18.06 -1.04 -1.77
C THR A 71 -18.12 -2.50 -1.31
N GLY A 72 -18.08 -2.74 0.00
CA GLY A 72 -17.84 -4.07 0.58
C GLY A 72 -16.38 -4.33 0.85
#